data_AF-A0A200I1H4-F1
#
_entry.id   AF-A0A200I1H4-F1
#
_cell.length_a   1.000
_cell.length_b   1.000
_cell.length_c   1.000
_cell.angle_alpha   90.00
_cell.angle_beta   90.00
_cell.angle_gamma   90.00
#
_symmetry.space_group_name_H-M   'P 1'
#
loop_
_entity.id
_entity.type
_entity.pdbx_description
1 polymer ?
#
loop_
_entity_poly.entity_id
_entity_poly.type
_entity_poly.pdbx_seq_one_letter_code
_entity_poly.pdbx_strand_id
1 'polypeptide(L)'
;MDQDYFNDVPKTYQRTIFNEIINSPIQAENTKNRQFTTFDLYPTTLATLGVEIAGNRLGLGTNLFSGTKTVPERLGYQNFEDEVTKSRIIIIRN
;
A
#
# COMPACT_ATOMS: atom_id res chain seq x y z
N MET A 1 -22.02 -12.37 -13.76
CA MET A 1 -21.58 -12.90 -12.45
C MET A 1 -22.74 -13.67 -11.88
N ASP A 2 -22.48 -14.81 -11.25
CA ASP A 2 -23.51 -15.59 -10.55
C ASP A 2 -24.03 -14.78 -9.34
N GLN A 3 -25.35 -14.79 -9.16
CA GLN A 3 -26.03 -13.96 -8.17
C GLN A 3 -25.82 -14.49 -6.75
N ASP A 4 -25.60 -15.80 -6.62
CA ASP A 4 -25.45 -16.50 -5.35
C ASP A 4 -23.99 -16.64 -4.88
N TYR A 5 -23.03 -16.16 -5.67
CA TYR A 5 -21.58 -16.30 -5.41
C TYR A 5 -21.14 -15.78 -4.03
N PHE A 6 -21.85 -14.79 -3.48
CA PHE A 6 -21.51 -14.19 -2.20
C PHE A 6 -22.33 -14.72 -1.02
N ASN A 7 -23.29 -15.64 -1.24
CA ASN A 7 -24.16 -16.15 -0.18
C ASN A 7 -23.40 -16.94 0.90
N ASP A 8 -22.28 -17.56 0.51
CA ASP A 8 -21.43 -18.36 1.40
C ASP A 8 -20.27 -17.56 2.02
N VAL A 9 -20.14 -16.26 1.72
CA VAL A 9 -19.09 -15.42 2.29
C VAL A 9 -19.46 -15.07 3.74
N PRO A 10 -18.61 -15.40 4.73
CA PRO A 10 -18.87 -15.07 6.12
C PRO A 10 -19.07 -13.57 6.31
N LYS A 11 -20.02 -13.16 7.16
CA LYS A 11 -20.22 -11.73 7.51
C LYS A 11 -19.00 -11.09 8.18
N THR A 12 -18.11 -11.91 8.74
CA THR A 12 -16.85 -11.49 9.35
C THR A 12 -15.72 -11.30 8.34
N TYR A 13 -15.92 -11.66 7.08
CA TYR A 13 -14.91 -11.50 6.04
C TYR A 13 -14.65 -10.02 5.77
N GLN A 14 -13.40 -9.61 5.97
CA GLN A 14 -12.94 -8.29 5.55
C GLN A 14 -12.45 -8.38 4.11
N ARG A 15 -13.01 -7.53 3.24
CA ARG A 15 -12.58 -7.43 1.85
C ARG A 15 -11.14 -6.95 1.79
N THR A 16 -10.27 -7.76 1.20
CA THR A 16 -8.86 -7.43 0.99
C THR A 16 -8.59 -7.16 -0.48
N ILE A 17 -7.72 -6.19 -0.76
CA ILE A 17 -7.27 -5.90 -2.12
C ILE A 17 -6.16 -6.88 -2.49
N PHE A 18 -6.28 -7.51 -3.65
CA PHE A 18 -5.25 -8.34 -4.25
C PHE A 18 -4.56 -7.55 -5.38
N ASN A 19 -3.23 -7.57 -5.41
CA ASN A 19 -2.45 -6.93 -6.45
C ASN A 19 -1.53 -7.97 -7.08
N GLU A 20 -1.61 -8.10 -8.40
CA GLU A 20 -0.74 -8.96 -9.19
C GLU A 20 -0.04 -8.12 -10.26
N ILE A 21 1.28 -8.24 -10.31
CA ILE A 21 2.12 -7.50 -11.25
C ILE A 21 2.84 -8.53 -12.10
N ILE A 22 2.58 -8.48 -13.40
CA ILE A 22 3.10 -9.43 -14.39
C ILE A 22 4.03 -8.67 -15.33
N ASN A 23 5.05 -9.34 -15.87
CA ASN A 23 6.03 -8.79 -16.82
C ASN A 23 6.89 -7.64 -16.27
N SER A 24 7.12 -7.62 -14.95
CA SER A 24 8.10 -6.71 -14.35
C SER A 24 9.53 -7.15 -14.72
N PRO A 25 10.44 -6.21 -15.06
CA PRO A 25 11.86 -6.52 -15.31
C PRO A 25 12.63 -6.82 -14.01
N ILE A 26 12.02 -6.58 -12.85
CA ILE A 26 12.62 -6.74 -11.52
C ILE A 26 11.80 -7.69 -10.65
N GLN A 27 12.50 -8.46 -9.80
CA GLN A 27 11.90 -9.37 -8.83
C GLN A 27 11.76 -8.67 -7.48
N ALA A 28 10.63 -8.87 -6.79
CA ALA A 28 10.44 -8.29 -5.46
C ALA A 28 11.26 -9.05 -4.40
N GLU A 29 11.92 -8.32 -3.51
CA GLU A 29 12.67 -8.90 -2.38
C GLU A 29 11.75 -9.59 -1.35
N ASN A 30 10.56 -9.03 -1.12
CA ASN A 30 9.57 -9.61 -0.22
C ASN A 30 8.14 -9.35 -0.74
N THR A 31 7.33 -10.40 -0.82
CA THR A 31 5.94 -10.36 -1.28
C THR A 31 4.94 -10.80 -0.21
N LYS A 32 5.39 -11.28 0.95
CA LYS A 32 4.53 -11.87 1.98
C LYS A 32 4.42 -10.96 3.20
N ASN A 33 3.22 -10.94 3.77
CA ASN A 33 2.90 -10.25 5.03
C ASN A 33 3.28 -8.76 5.02
N ARG A 34 3.28 -8.14 3.85
CA ARG A 34 3.54 -6.72 3.70
C ARG A 34 2.31 -5.92 4.04
N GLN A 35 2.49 -4.84 4.80
CA GLN A 35 1.44 -3.85 5.02
C GLN A 35 1.70 -2.69 4.08
N PHE A 36 0.77 -2.39 3.18
CA PHE A 36 0.96 -1.34 2.19
C PHE A 36 -0.38 -0.68 1.85
N THR A 37 -0.28 0.45 1.17
CA THR A 37 -1.39 1.35 0.88
C THR A 37 -1.38 1.71 -0.61
N THR A 38 -2.42 2.41 -1.05
CA THR A 38 -2.48 2.94 -2.42
C THR A 38 -1.32 3.88 -2.74
N PHE A 39 -0.73 4.55 -1.74
CA PHE A 39 0.45 5.42 -1.95
C PHE A 39 1.66 4.66 -2.47
N ASP A 40 1.81 3.38 -2.10
CA ASP A 40 2.92 2.53 -2.50
C ASP A 40 2.80 2.08 -3.96
N LEU A 41 1.60 2.10 -4.55
CA LEU A 41 1.39 1.67 -5.93
C LEU A 41 2.09 2.57 -6.95
N TYR A 42 2.12 3.90 -6.73
CA TYR A 42 2.76 4.82 -7.67
C TYR A 42 4.27 4.54 -7.87
N PRO A 43 5.13 4.54 -6.82
CA PRO A 43 6.53 4.19 -7.00
C PRO A 43 6.71 2.73 -7.45
N THR A 44 5.83 1.81 -7.04
CA THR A 44 5.87 0.42 -7.48
C THR A 44 5.64 0.31 -8.99
N THR A 45 4.65 1.00 -9.55
CA THR A 45 4.37 1.00 -10.99
C THR A 45 5.54 1.57 -11.79
N LEU A 46 6.16 2.66 -11.34
CA LEU A 46 7.36 3.18 -12.01
C LEU A 46 8.52 2.17 -12.00
N ALA A 47 8.74 1.49 -10.87
CA ALA A 47 9.75 0.44 -10.78
C ALA A 47 9.46 -0.73 -11.74
N THR A 48 8.19 -1.09 -11.95
CA THR A 48 7.81 -2.13 -12.94
C THR A 48 8.07 -1.73 -14.38
N LEU A 49 8.19 -0.43 -14.65
CA LEU A 49 8.57 0.11 -15.96
C LEU A 49 10.10 0.26 -16.11
N GLY A 50 10.88 -0.19 -15.13
CA GLY A 50 12.34 -0.11 -15.14
C GLY A 50 12.91 1.24 -14.69
N VAL A 51 12.09 2.11 -14.07
CA VAL A 51 12.57 3.38 -13.53
C VAL A 51 13.25 3.16 -12.19
N GLU A 52 14.49 3.65 -12.05
CA GLU A 52 15.20 3.67 -10.78
C GLU A 52 14.74 4.83 -9.91
N ILE A 53 14.34 4.52 -8.66
CA ILE A 53 13.85 5.48 -7.69
C ILE A 53 14.85 5.59 -6.55
N ALA A 54 15.44 6.77 -6.37
CA ALA A 54 16.37 7.03 -5.28
C ALA A 54 15.73 6.69 -3.92
N GLY A 55 16.38 5.81 -3.16
CA GLY A 55 15.89 5.38 -1.84
C GLY A 55 14.57 4.60 -1.85
N ASN A 56 14.09 4.15 -3.01
CA ASN A 56 12.85 3.38 -3.18
C ASN A 56 11.59 4.07 -2.62
N ARG A 57 11.55 5.41 -2.62
CA ARG A 57 10.41 6.19 -2.09
C ARG A 57 10.07 7.39 -2.97
N LEU A 58 8.77 7.63 -3.12
CA LEU A 58 8.22 8.85 -3.71
C LEU A 58 7.00 9.29 -2.90
N GLY A 59 7.06 10.50 -2.34
CA GLY A 59 6.04 10.98 -1.41
C GLY A 59 5.91 10.04 -0.21
N LEU A 60 4.66 9.65 0.11
CA LEU A 60 4.36 8.67 1.16
C LEU A 60 4.53 7.21 0.71
N GLY A 61 4.70 6.97 -0.59
CA GLY A 61 4.81 5.64 -1.17
C GLY A 61 6.22 5.07 -1.09
N THR A 62 6.28 3.75 -0.90
CA THR A 62 7.48 2.93 -1.02
C THR A 62 7.33 1.97 -2.19
N ASN A 63 8.40 1.76 -2.96
CA ASN A 63 8.47 0.72 -3.98
C ASN A 63 8.36 -0.67 -3.34
N LEU A 64 7.30 -1.41 -3.66
CA LEU A 64 7.02 -2.74 -3.12
C LEU A 64 7.97 -3.84 -3.64
N PHE A 65 8.72 -3.59 -4.72
CA PHE A 65 9.78 -4.50 -5.17
C PHE A 65 11.01 -4.47 -4.24
N SER A 66 11.20 -3.37 -3.51
CA SER A 66 12.33 -3.24 -2.58
C SER A 66 12.05 -3.88 -1.23
N GLY A 67 13.12 -4.25 -0.50
CA GLY A 67 13.07 -4.64 0.90
C GLY A 67 12.79 -3.48 1.88
N THR A 68 12.57 -2.26 1.36
CA THR A 68 12.31 -1.08 2.18
C THR A 68 10.93 -1.17 2.81
N LYS A 69 10.86 -0.98 4.13
CA LYS A 69 9.58 -0.93 4.86
C LYS A 69 8.68 0.19 4.35
N THR A 70 7.40 -0.07 4.11
CA THR A 70 6.39 0.97 3.84
C THR A 70 6.21 1.89 5.06
N VAL A 71 5.45 2.97 4.89
CA VAL A 71 5.07 3.81 6.04
C VAL A 71 4.27 3.03 7.10
N PRO A 72 3.19 2.29 6.76
CA PRO A 72 2.46 1.50 7.74
C PRO A 72 3.31 0.38 8.37
N GLU A 73 4.25 -0.24 7.65
CA GLU A 73 5.18 -1.23 8.24
C GLU A 73 6.12 -0.64 9.29
N ARG A 74 6.44 0.66 9.20
CA ARG A 74 7.31 1.34 10.17
C ARG A 74 6.56 1.87 11.37
N LEU A 75 5.39 2.46 11.15
CA LEU A 75 4.60 3.13 12.19
C LEU A 75 3.63 2.19 12.89
N GLY A 76 3.28 1.07 12.26
CA GLY A 76 2.11 0.27 12.59
C GLY A 76 0.88 0.83 11.88
N TYR A 77 0.01 -0.07 11.40
CA TYR A 77 -1.16 0.30 10.59
C TYR A 77 -2.09 1.27 11.31
N GLN A 78 -2.42 1.03 12.59
CA GLN A 78 -3.32 1.90 13.37
C GLN A 78 -2.76 3.32 13.49
N ASN A 79 -1.49 3.46 13.88
CA ASN A 79 -0.86 4.77 14.02
C ASN A 79 -0.80 5.52 12.67
N PHE A 80 -0.56 4.78 11.58
CA PHE A 80 -0.59 5.37 10.24
C PHE A 80 -2.00 5.87 9.88
N GLU A 81 -3.02 5.06 10.14
CA GLU A 81 -4.42 5.43 9.90
C GLU A 81 -4.83 6.65 10.74
N ASP A 82 -4.50 6.66 12.03
CA ASP A 82 -4.79 7.77 12.95
C ASP A 82 -4.16 9.08 12.46
N GLU A 83 -2.91 9.04 11.97
CA GLU A 83 -2.23 10.23 11.45
C GLU A 83 -2.75 10.70 10.08
N VAL A 84 -3.11 9.78 9.18
CA VAL A 84 -3.63 10.13 7.85
C VAL A 84 -5.07 10.64 7.91
N THR A 85 -5.88 10.12 8.84
CA THR A 85 -7.28 10.54 9.01
C THR A 85 -7.43 11.77 9.91
N LYS A 86 -6.37 12.19 10.59
CA LYS A 86 -6.35 13.35 11.47
C LYS A 86 -6.76 14.61 10.72
N SER A 87 -7.98 15.06 10.97
CA SER A 87 -8.44 16.37 10.53
C SER A 87 -7.68 17.45 11.31
N ARG A 88 -6.83 18.22 10.63
CA ARG A 88 -6.20 19.38 11.27
C ARG A 88 -7.27 20.45 11.51
N ILE A 89 -7.64 20.68 12.77
CA ILE A 89 -8.17 21.98 13.19
C ILE A 89 -6.98 22.95 13.14
N ILE A 90 -6.88 23.71 12.05
CA ILE A 90 -5.94 24.84 11.98
C ILE A 90 -6.53 25.94 12.88
N ILE A 91 -6.08 26.00 14.13
CA ILE A 91 -6.29 27.20 14.94
C ILE A 91 -5.35 28.25 14.37
N ILE A 92 -5.87 29.14 13.52
CA ILE A 92 -5.20 30.39 13.16
C ILE A 92 -5.06 31.17 14.46
N ARG A 93 -3.86 31.19 15.04
CA ARG A 93 -3.53 32.11 16.13
C ARG A 93 -3.29 33.48 15.49
N ASN A 94 -4.21 34.41 15.72
CA ASN A 94 -3.99 35.85 15.57
C ASN A 94 -2.92 36.32 16.57
#